data_AF-A0A943LCA5-F1
#
_entry.id   AF-A0A943LCA5-F1
#
_cell.length_a   1.000
_cell.length_b   1.000
_cell.length_c   1.000
_cell.angle_alpha   90.00
_cell.angle_beta   90.00
_cell.angle_gamma   90.00
#
_symmetry.space_group_name_H-M   'P 1'
#
loop_
_entity.id
_entity.type
_entity.pdbx_description
1 polymer ?
#
loop_
_entity_poly.entity_id
_entity_poly.type
_entity_poly.pdbx_seq_one_letter_code
_entity_poly.pdbx_strand_id
1 'polypeptide(L)'
;IQALLVKVGEETLAISLGFIDRVIDYKEENLKKTNGEEVIIYRENIIPLIRLNERLGIENKDSKKKYVIIVKIGEKAVGLLVDSLFGQQEIVIKPLGKTLKSLKEYIGATILGNGLVTLILDVAALI
;
A
#
# COMPACT_ATOMS: atom_id res chain seq x y z
N ILE A 1 2.01 -5.98 15.68
CA ILE A 1 1.31 -4.76 15.20
C ILE A 1 0.04 -5.17 14.48
N GLN A 2 -0.98 -4.31 14.45
CA GLN A 2 -2.12 -4.52 13.56
C GLN A 2 -1.78 -4.01 12.15
N ALA A 3 -2.12 -4.81 11.14
CA ALA A 3 -1.91 -4.49 9.74
C ALA A 3 -3.14 -4.82 8.89
N LEU A 4 -3.34 -4.04 7.83
CA LEU A 4 -4.23 -4.38 6.74
C LEU A 4 -3.45 -5.18 5.70
N LEU A 5 -3.92 -6.38 5.38
CA LEU A 5 -3.40 -7.20 4.30
C LEU A 5 -4.08 -6.80 2.99
N VAL A 6 -3.26 -6.57 1.97
CA VAL A 6 -3.68 -6.06 0.67
C VAL A 6 -3.04 -6.88 -0.42
N LYS A 7 -3.69 -6.94 -1.59
CA LYS A 7 -3.12 -7.61 -2.76
C LYS A 7 -2.75 -6.61 -3.84
N VAL A 8 -1.58 -6.82 -4.42
CA VAL A 8 -1.02 -6.06 -5.54
C VAL A 8 -0.43 -7.09 -6.51
N GLY A 9 -0.99 -7.20 -7.71
CA GLY A 9 -0.70 -8.31 -8.62
C GLY A 9 -1.02 -9.65 -7.97
N GLU A 10 -0.03 -10.55 -7.91
CA GLU A 10 -0.13 -11.80 -7.14
C GLU A 10 0.40 -11.71 -5.71
N GLU A 11 1.03 -10.59 -5.35
CA GLU A 11 1.67 -10.40 -4.06
C GLU A 11 0.67 -9.99 -2.98
N THR A 12 0.80 -10.58 -1.81
CA THR A 12 0.15 -10.09 -0.59
C THR A 12 1.14 -9.23 0.17
N LEU A 13 0.73 -8.04 0.58
CA LEU A 13 1.54 -7.08 1.34
C LEU A 13 0.80 -6.67 2.62
N ALA A 14 1.55 -6.26 3.64
CA ALA A 14 1.00 -5.75 4.90
C ALA A 14 1.28 -4.25 5.05
N ILE A 15 0.24 -3.47 5.34
CA ILE A 15 0.33 -2.04 5.67
C ILE A 15 -0.08 -1.87 7.14
N SER A 16 0.76 -1.24 7.96
CA SER A 16 0.39 -0.98 9.35
C SER A 16 -0.85 -0.09 9.44
N LEU A 17 -1.83 -0.50 10.26
CA LEU A 17 -3.07 0.28 10.45
C LEU A 17 -2.79 1.67 11.03
N GLY A 18 -1.68 1.85 11.77
CA GLY A 18 -1.31 3.14 12.35
C GLY A 18 -1.02 4.24 11.31
N PHE A 19 -0.77 3.88 10.05
CA PHE A 19 -0.59 4.84 8.96
C PHE A 19 -1.85 5.04 8.12
N ILE A 20 -2.88 4.20 8.26
CA ILE A 20 -4.05 4.24 7.38
C ILE A 20 -5.07 5.23 7.93
N ASP A 21 -5.37 6.29 7.18
CA ASP A 21 -6.51 7.18 7.47
C ASP A 21 -7.83 6.51 7.04
N ARG A 22 -7.86 5.96 5.82
CA ARG A 22 -9.05 5.30 5.24
C ARG A 22 -8.76 4.47 4.02
N VAL A 23 -9.75 3.68 3.63
CA VAL A 23 -9.80 2.97 2.36
C VAL A 23 -11.02 3.44 1.56
N ILE A 24 -10.83 3.68 0.28
CA ILE A 24 -11.91 4.07 -0.65
C ILE A 24 -11.90 3.16 -1.88
N ASP A 25 -13.06 3.00 -2.50
CA ASP A 25 -13.15 2.34 -3.79
C ASP A 25 -12.43 3.21 -4.85
N TYR A 26 -11.55 2.58 -5.63
CA TYR A 26 -10.95 3.25 -6.77
C TYR A 26 -11.98 3.36 -7.90
N LYS A 27 -12.10 4.56 -8.45
CA LYS A 27 -12.86 4.82 -9.67
C LYS A 27 -12.01 5.66 -10.60
N GLU A 28 -11.90 5.23 -11.86
CA GLU A 28 -11.12 5.92 -12.88
C GLU A 28 -11.56 7.40 -13.05
N GLU A 29 -12.84 7.69 -12.85
CA GLU A 29 -13.41 9.05 -12.90
C GLU A 29 -12.77 10.04 -11.90
N ASN A 30 -12.28 9.52 -10.77
CA ASN A 30 -11.65 10.30 -9.71
C ASN A 30 -10.15 10.50 -9.93
N LEU A 31 -9.54 9.77 -10.87
CA LEU A 31 -8.14 9.95 -11.25
C LEU A 31 -7.99 11.24 -12.06
N LYS A 32 -7.06 12.09 -11.63
CA LYS A 32 -6.62 13.28 -12.35
C LYS A 32 -5.11 13.24 -12.51
N LYS A 33 -4.60 14.01 -13.46
CA LYS A 33 -3.18 14.29 -13.61
C LYS A 33 -2.93 15.76 -13.37
N THR A 34 -2.00 16.08 -12.48
CA THR A 34 -1.54 17.45 -12.21
C THR A 34 -0.02 17.47 -12.21
N ASN A 35 0.60 18.39 -12.95
CA ASN A 35 2.06 18.48 -13.10
C ASN A 35 2.76 17.16 -13.46
N GLY A 36 2.08 16.25 -14.17
CA GLY A 36 2.59 14.93 -14.54
C GLY A 36 2.40 13.84 -13.49
N GLU A 37 1.92 14.17 -12.29
CA GLU A 37 1.63 13.22 -11.22
C GLU A 37 0.16 12.81 -11.22
N GLU A 38 -0.10 11.54 -10.91
CA GLU A 38 -1.45 11.06 -10.68
C GLU A 38 -1.94 11.48 -9.30
N VAL A 39 -3.16 11.99 -9.24
CA VAL A 39 -3.81 12.42 -8.01
C VAL A 39 -5.26 11.95 -8.00
N ILE A 40 -5.83 11.81 -6.81
CA ILE A 40 -7.26 11.64 -6.61
C ILE A 40 -7.83 12.82 -5.85
N ILE A 41 -9.09 13.17 -6.14
CA ILE A 41 -9.83 14.16 -5.36
C ILE A 41 -10.67 13.43 -4.32
N TYR A 42 -10.41 13.71 -3.05
CA TYR A 42 -11.15 13.13 -1.94
C TYR A 42 -11.57 14.21 -0.93
N ARG A 43 -12.88 14.43 -0.79
CA ARG A 43 -13.46 15.49 0.07
C ARG A 43 -12.76 16.84 -0.15
N GLU A 44 -12.68 17.28 -1.40
CA GLU A 44 -12.05 18.55 -1.81
C GLU A 44 -10.53 18.62 -1.63
N ASN A 45 -9.89 17.57 -1.10
CA ASN A 45 -8.44 17.47 -1.00
C ASN A 45 -7.86 16.75 -2.22
N ILE A 46 -6.73 17.26 -2.71
CA ILE A 46 -5.93 16.62 -3.76
C ILE A 46 -4.92 15.72 -3.08
N ILE A 47 -5.01 14.40 -3.32
CA ILE A 47 -4.13 13.41 -2.71
C ILE A 47 -3.29 12.76 -3.83
N PRO A 48 -1.94 12.83 -3.76
CA PRO A 48 -1.06 12.09 -4.66
C PRO A 48 -1.37 10.60 -4.65
N LEU A 49 -1.42 9.98 -5.82
CA LEU A 49 -1.70 8.56 -5.98
C LEU A 49 -0.43 7.83 -6.41
N ILE A 50 -0.05 6.81 -5.64
CA ILE A 50 1.02 5.88 -5.98
C ILE A 50 0.40 4.55 -6.39
N ARG A 51 0.70 4.10 -7.60
CA ARG A 51 0.41 2.75 -8.07
C ARG A 51 1.44 1.80 -7.45
N LEU A 52 1.03 1.00 -6.46
CA LEU A 52 1.99 0.15 -5.75
C LEU A 52 2.63 -0.91 -6.66
N ASN A 53 1.90 -1.42 -7.65
CA ASN A 53 2.46 -2.36 -8.60
C ASN A 53 3.65 -1.74 -9.38
N GLU A 54 3.51 -0.51 -9.86
CA GLU A 54 4.58 0.19 -10.57
C GLU A 54 5.74 0.55 -9.63
N ARG A 55 5.42 1.07 -8.44
CA ARG A 55 6.43 1.46 -7.45
C ARG A 55 7.27 0.29 -6.96
N LEU A 56 6.68 -0.90 -6.86
CA LEU A 56 7.34 -2.11 -6.35
C LEU A 56 7.83 -3.04 -7.47
N GLY A 57 7.62 -2.70 -8.74
CA GLY A 57 7.98 -3.55 -9.87
C GLY A 57 7.18 -4.86 -9.94
N ILE A 58 5.96 -4.86 -9.41
CA ILE A 58 5.04 -6.01 -9.41
C ILE A 58 4.20 -5.96 -10.70
N GLU A 59 4.04 -7.11 -11.33
CA GLU A 59 3.21 -7.23 -12.54
C GLU A 59 1.77 -6.77 -12.26
N ASN A 60 1.27 -5.87 -13.11
CA ASN A 60 -0.10 -5.40 -12.99
C ASN A 60 -1.05 -6.53 -13.39
N LYS A 61 -1.95 -6.90 -12.49
CA LYS A 61 -3.06 -7.78 -12.82
C LYS A 61 -4.30 -6.93 -13.05
N ASP A 62 -4.96 -7.16 -14.18
CA ASP A 62 -6.20 -6.46 -14.49
C ASP A 62 -7.31 -6.96 -13.55
N SER A 63 -7.53 -6.21 -12.47
CA SER A 63 -8.54 -6.50 -11.46
C SER A 63 -9.77 -5.62 -11.70
N LYS A 64 -10.94 -6.24 -11.81
CA LYS A 64 -12.22 -5.54 -12.07
C LYS A 64 -12.57 -4.44 -11.04
N LYS A 65 -12.02 -4.54 -9.83
CA LYS A 65 -12.21 -3.57 -8.76
C LYS A 65 -10.85 -3.35 -8.09
N LYS A 66 -10.49 -2.09 -7.85
CA LYS A 66 -9.29 -1.68 -7.12
C LYS A 66 -9.70 -0.79 -5.94
N TYR A 67 -8.76 -0.57 -5.02
CA TYR A 67 -8.95 0.27 -3.84
C TYR A 67 -7.82 1.28 -3.72
N VAL A 68 -8.12 2.46 -3.18
CA VAL A 68 -7.09 3.40 -2.74
C VAL A 68 -7.05 3.40 -1.23
N ILE A 69 -5.86 3.14 -0.69
CA ILE A 69 -5.58 3.21 0.74
C ILE A 69 -4.92 4.55 0.99
N ILE A 70 -5.64 5.47 1.63
CA ILE A 70 -5.10 6.77 2.01
C ILE A 70 -4.31 6.58 3.30
N VAL A 71 -3.01 6.80 3.20
CA VAL A 71 -2.07 6.75 4.32
C VAL A 71 -1.59 8.15 4.69
N LYS A 72 -1.31 8.38 5.97
CA LYS A 72 -0.86 9.68 6.50
C LYS A 72 0.39 9.55 7.35
N ILE A 73 1.35 10.46 7.16
CA ILE A 73 2.50 10.68 8.04
C ILE A 73 2.57 12.18 8.36
N GLY A 74 2.30 12.54 9.61
CA GLY A 74 2.15 13.94 10.00
C GLY A 74 1.02 14.59 9.22
N GLU A 75 1.33 15.64 8.45
CA GLU A 75 0.36 16.32 7.57
C GLU A 75 0.37 15.84 6.12
N LYS A 76 1.31 14.97 5.74
CA LYS A 76 1.37 14.42 4.38
C LYS A 76 0.43 13.24 4.23
N ALA A 77 -0.37 13.24 3.17
CA ALA A 77 -1.25 12.13 2.80
C ALA A 77 -0.94 11.66 1.38
N VAL A 78 -0.97 10.35 1.17
CA VAL A 78 -0.77 9.70 -0.13
C VAL A 78 -1.79 8.57 -0.27
N GLY A 79 -2.34 8.39 -1.47
CA GLY A 79 -3.17 7.26 -1.83
C GLY A 79 -2.32 6.13 -2.41
N LEU A 80 -2.47 4.92 -1.89
CA LEU A 80 -1.83 3.72 -2.43
C LEU A 80 -2.86 2.90 -3.19
N LEU A 81 -2.69 2.73 -4.50
CA LEU A 81 -3.57 1.90 -5.31
C LEU A 81 -3.23 0.42 -5.14
N VAL A 82 -4.22 -0.38 -4.75
CA VAL A 82 -4.13 -1.84 -4.57
C VAL A 82 -5.27 -2.54 -5.30
N ASP A 83 -5.11 -3.83 -5.57
CA ASP A 83 -6.11 -4.63 -6.29
C ASP A 83 -7.21 -5.15 -5.36
N SER A 84 -6.87 -5.57 -4.14
CA SER A 84 -7.89 -5.98 -3.17
C SER A 84 -7.44 -5.89 -1.70
N LEU A 85 -8.42 -6.03 -0.81
CA LEU A 85 -8.23 -6.06 0.64
C LEU A 85 -8.48 -7.50 1.12
N PHE A 86 -7.52 -8.07 1.83
CA PHE A 86 -7.64 -9.41 2.44
C PHE A 86 -8.20 -9.36 3.86
N GLY A 87 -8.03 -8.22 4.54
CA GLY A 87 -8.55 -8.01 5.89
C GLY A 87 -7.48 -7.57 6.87
N GLN A 88 -7.89 -7.38 8.12
CA GLN A 88 -7.01 -6.95 9.20
C GLN A 88 -6.47 -8.16 9.96
N GLN A 89 -5.20 -8.12 10.31
CA GLN A 89 -4.58 -9.17 11.13
C GLN A 89 -3.53 -8.58 12.07
N GLU A 90 -3.38 -9.19 13.24
CA GLU A 90 -2.21 -8.97 14.07
C GLU A 90 -1.02 -9.78 13.54
N ILE A 91 0.11 -9.10 13.35
CA ILE A 91 1.33 -9.66 12.76
C ILE A 91 2.56 -9.35 13.62
N VAL A 92 3.60 -10.18 13.47
CA VAL A 92 4.89 -10.01 14.13
C VAL A 92 5.95 -9.63 13.10
N ILE A 93 6.58 -8.48 13.29
CA ILE A 93 7.63 -8.01 12.40
C ILE A 93 8.88 -8.87 12.60
N LYS A 94 9.37 -9.47 11.52
CA LYS A 94 10.69 -10.06 11.40
C LYS A 94 11.56 -9.11 10.58
N PRO A 95 12.70 -8.64 11.13
CA PRO A 95 13.55 -7.71 10.42
C PRO A 95 14.12 -8.38 9.16
N LEU A 96 14.26 -7.60 8.09
CA LEU A 96 14.90 -8.07 6.87
C LEU A 96 16.38 -8.37 7.15
N GLY A 97 16.85 -9.51 6.66
CA GLY A 97 18.26 -9.88 6.74
C GLY A 97 19.15 -8.89 5.97
N LYS A 98 20.46 -8.90 6.24
CA LYS A 98 21.43 -7.96 5.63
C LYS A 98 21.35 -7.90 4.10
N THR A 99 21.09 -9.03 3.46
CA THR A 99 20.97 -9.15 2.00
C THR A 99 19.77 -8.37 1.42
N LEU A 100 18.71 -8.18 2.20
CA LEU A 100 17.47 -7.53 1.76
C LEU A 100 17.35 -6.09 2.26
N LYS A 101 18.39 -5.56 2.91
CA LYS A 101 18.39 -4.21 3.50
C LYS A 101 18.35 -3.09 2.44
N SER A 102 18.63 -3.42 1.18
CA SER A 102 18.54 -2.48 0.05
C SER A 102 17.09 -2.21 -0.39
N LEU A 103 16.13 -3.02 0.04
CA LEU A 103 14.71 -2.82 -0.26
C LEU A 103 14.15 -1.76 0.69
N LYS A 104 14.13 -0.51 0.25
CA LYS A 104 13.75 0.65 1.08
C LYS A 104 12.26 0.72 1.33
N GLU A 105 11.48 0.05 0.49
CA GLU A 105 10.03 0.07 0.49
C GLU A 105 9.42 -0.82 1.58
N TYR A 106 10.24 -1.57 2.34
CA TYR A 106 9.77 -2.52 3.34
C TYR A 106 10.51 -2.37 4.68
N ILE A 107 9.76 -2.38 5.78
CA ILE A 107 10.32 -2.38 7.14
C ILE A 107 10.67 -3.78 7.66
N GLY A 108 10.13 -4.82 7.04
CA GLY A 108 10.20 -6.18 7.56
C GLY A 108 9.38 -7.18 6.76
N ALA A 109 9.35 -8.41 7.26
CA ALA A 109 8.46 -9.46 6.80
C ALA A 109 7.66 -10.02 7.98
N THR A 110 6.59 -10.76 7.70
CA THR A 110 5.85 -11.55 8.70
C THR A 110 5.45 -12.88 8.10
N ILE A 111 5.19 -13.84 8.98
CA ILE A 111 4.56 -15.12 8.64
C ILE A 111 3.09 -15.01 9.04
N LEU A 112 2.18 -15.24 8.11
CA LEU A 112 0.73 -15.24 8.34
C LEU A 112 0.28 -16.56 9.00
N GLY A 113 -0.95 -16.61 9.51
CA GLY A 113 -1.47 -17.80 10.20
C GLY A 113 -1.56 -19.05 9.30
N ASN A 114 -1.58 -18.85 7.98
CA ASN A 114 -1.56 -19.93 6.98
C ASN A 114 -0.14 -20.32 6.53
N GLY A 115 0.91 -19.76 7.16
CA GLY A 115 2.30 -20.03 6.83
C GLY A 115 2.88 -19.20 5.68
N LEU A 116 2.09 -18.37 4.99
CA LEU A 116 2.59 -17.50 3.93
C LEU A 116 3.47 -16.38 4.51
N VAL A 117 4.60 -16.13 3.85
CA VAL A 117 5.47 -15.00 4.16
C VAL A 117 5.03 -13.80 3.34
N THR A 118 4.88 -12.64 3.98
CA THR A 118 4.54 -11.38 3.32
C THR A 118 5.45 -10.26 3.81
N LEU A 119 5.70 -9.28 2.93
CA LEU A 119 6.48 -8.09 3.25
C LEU A 119 5.58 -7.01 3.88
N ILE A 120 6.16 -6.26 4.81
CA ILE A 120 5.49 -5.16 5.52
C ILE A 120 6.01 -3.86 4.92
N LEU A 121 5.11 -3.07 4.33
CA LEU A 121 5.46 -1.83 3.64
C LEU A 121 5.96 -0.77 4.61
N ASP A 122 7.05 -0.11 4.21
CA ASP A 122 7.52 1.14 4.80
C ASP A 122 6.77 2.31 4.17
N VAL A 123 5.68 2.73 4.82
CA VAL A 123 4.89 3.88 4.35
C VAL A 123 5.74 5.16 4.33
N ALA A 124 6.72 5.31 5.23
CA ALA A 124 7.56 6.50 5.27
C ALA A 124 8.51 6.57 4.07
N ALA A 125 8.96 5.43 3.54
CA ALA A 125 9.77 5.38 2.33
C ALA A 125 8.99 5.62 1.03
N LEU A 126 7.66 5.61 1.10
CA LEU A 126 6.77 5.85 -0.04
C LEU A 126 6.29 7.31 -0.16
N ILE A 127 6.41 8.11 0.91
CA ILE A 127 5.94 9.51 1.01
C ILE A 127 7.07 10.53 0.83
#